data_AF-A0A5B6ZCD5-F1
#
_entry.id   AF-A0A5B6ZCD5-F1
#
_cell.length_a   1.000
_cell.length_b   1.000
_cell.length_c   1.000
_cell.angle_alpha   90.00
_cell.angle_beta   90.00
_cell.angle_gamma   90.00
#
_symmetry.space_group_name_H-M   'P 1'
#
loop_
_entity.id
_entity.type
_entity.pdbx_description
1 polymer ?
#
loop_
_entity_poly.entity_id
_entity_poly.type
_entity_poly.pdbx_seq_one_letter_code
_entity_poly.pdbx_strand_id
1 'polypeptide(L)'
;LCKDPQWHNLDRCFSKLDSDHATHKQLREEAEITMQELTTLAQHTSELYHDLNALDRFEQDYRQSLEEVESLHLPRRGESILILQSELKHQRKLVKSLKKKSLWAKSLEEVVEKLVDIVTFIHQEILEAFGDNGLVLVSIGKDVNKPERLGVAGLALHYANIINQIDNIAS
;
A
#
# COMPACT_ATOMS: atom_id res chain seq x y z
N LEU A 1 -12.85 0.54 -21.53
CA LEU A 1 -13.55 1.52 -20.69
C LEU A 1 -14.64 0.80 -19.92
N CYS A 2 -14.40 0.55 -18.64
CA CYS A 2 -15.36 -0.09 -17.74
C CYS A 2 -16.64 0.76 -17.65
N LYS A 3 -17.83 0.15 -17.60
CA LYS A 3 -19.15 0.84 -17.65
C LYS A 3 -19.74 1.19 -16.29
N ASP A 4 -19.08 0.80 -15.21
CA ASP A 4 -19.55 1.07 -13.86
C ASP A 4 -18.96 2.42 -13.38
N PRO A 5 -19.81 3.40 -13.01
CA PRO A 5 -19.37 4.74 -12.60
C PRO A 5 -18.35 4.73 -11.45
N GLN A 6 -18.31 3.68 -10.62
CA GLN A 6 -17.34 3.52 -9.54
C GLN A 6 -15.89 3.30 -10.02
N TRP A 7 -15.71 2.98 -11.31
CA TRP A 7 -14.42 2.62 -11.89
C TRP A 7 -13.96 3.59 -12.98
N HIS A 8 -14.80 4.57 -13.34
CA HIS A 8 -14.56 5.52 -14.44
C HIS A 8 -13.33 6.42 -14.24
N ASN A 9 -12.80 6.51 -13.01
CA ASN A 9 -11.66 7.36 -12.68
C ASN A 9 -10.34 6.58 -12.48
N LEU A 10 -10.38 5.24 -12.51
CA LEU A 10 -9.17 4.44 -12.25
C LEU A 10 -8.15 4.52 -13.37
N ASP A 11 -8.59 4.73 -14.62
CA ASP A 11 -7.70 4.90 -15.77
C ASP A 11 -6.67 6.03 -15.53
N ARG A 12 -7.06 7.08 -14.79
CA ARG A 12 -6.18 8.18 -14.40
C ARG A 12 -5.11 7.76 -13.38
N CYS A 13 -5.43 6.85 -12.45
CA CYS A 13 -4.46 6.34 -11.47
C CYS A 13 -3.29 5.66 -12.18
N PHE A 14 -3.56 4.94 -13.27
CA PHE A 14 -2.54 4.24 -14.05
C PHE A 14 -1.76 5.14 -15.01
N SER A 15 -2.25 6.33 -15.35
CA SER A 15 -1.52 7.27 -16.23
C SER A 15 -0.18 7.72 -15.63
N LYS A 16 0.00 7.63 -14.31
CA LYS A 16 1.27 7.91 -13.62
C LYS A 16 2.37 6.90 -13.93
N LEU A 17 2.02 5.67 -14.33
CA LEU A 17 2.98 4.64 -14.73
C LEU A 17 3.75 5.03 -16.00
N ASP A 18 3.14 5.87 -16.85
CA ASP A 18 3.72 6.30 -18.12
C ASP A 18 4.59 7.58 -17.99
N SER A 19 4.63 8.21 -16.80
CA SER A 19 5.34 9.47 -16.57
C SER A 19 6.61 9.32 -15.75
N ASP A 20 7.75 9.55 -16.38
CA ASP A 20 9.08 9.21 -15.85
C ASP A 20 9.84 10.44 -15.31
N HIS A 21 9.48 10.99 -14.13
CA HIS A 21 10.02 12.32 -13.72
C HIS A 21 10.26 12.59 -12.22
N ALA A 22 10.68 11.61 -11.41
CA ALA A 22 11.21 11.92 -10.07
C ALA A 22 12.54 11.22 -9.80
N THR A 23 13.41 11.89 -9.04
CA THR A 23 14.72 11.32 -8.66
C THR A 23 14.47 10.10 -7.78
N HIS A 24 15.15 8.97 -8.04
CA HIS A 24 14.95 7.69 -7.33
C HIS A 24 14.84 7.81 -5.80
N LYS A 25 15.69 8.65 -5.18
CA LYS A 25 15.65 8.91 -3.74
C LYS A 25 14.33 9.52 -3.25
N GLN A 26 13.77 10.47 -4.00
CA GLN A 26 12.50 11.11 -3.66
C GLN A 26 11.33 10.14 -3.83
N LEU A 27 11.32 9.36 -4.92
CA LEU A 27 10.32 8.32 -5.15
C LEU A 27 10.27 7.30 -4.01
N ARG A 28 11.43 6.91 -3.51
CA ARG A 28 11.55 6.00 -2.37
C ARG A 28 10.93 6.58 -1.09
N GLU A 29 11.31 7.80 -0.71
CA GLU A 29 10.77 8.45 0.49
C GLU A 29 9.24 8.63 0.40
N GLU A 30 8.72 9.03 -0.75
CA GLU A 30 7.28 9.17 -1.01
C GLU A 30 6.53 7.82 -0.97
N ALA A 31 7.11 6.76 -1.54
CA ALA A 31 6.55 5.42 -1.49
C ALA A 31 6.55 4.85 -0.07
N GLU A 32 7.63 5.04 0.70
CA GLU A 32 7.72 4.60 2.11
C GLU A 32 6.66 5.30 2.98
N ILE A 33 6.45 6.61 2.81
CA ILE A 33 5.37 7.36 3.50
C ILE A 33 4.01 6.77 3.11
N THR A 34 3.77 6.55 1.82
CA THR A 34 2.49 6.03 1.32
C THR A 34 2.21 4.61 1.83
N MET A 35 3.23 3.75 1.92
CA MET A 35 3.14 2.42 2.51
C MET A 35 2.77 2.49 4.00
N GLN A 36 3.40 3.40 4.75
CA GLN A 36 3.13 3.58 6.17
C GLN A 36 1.69 4.10 6.40
N GLU A 37 1.22 5.01 5.56
CA GLU A 37 -0.17 5.49 5.60
C GLU A 37 -1.16 4.36 5.34
N LEU A 38 -0.97 3.57 4.28
CA LEU A 38 -1.83 2.42 3.97
C LEU A 38 -1.81 1.36 5.08
N THR A 39 -0.65 1.09 5.65
CA THR A 39 -0.50 0.18 6.79
C THR A 39 -1.28 0.69 8.00
N THR A 40 -1.20 1.99 8.29
CA THR A 40 -1.95 2.62 9.38
C THR A 40 -3.47 2.54 9.14
N LEU A 41 -3.93 2.81 7.91
CA LEU A 41 -5.33 2.68 7.54
C LEU A 41 -5.83 1.23 7.68
N ALA A 42 -5.03 0.25 7.26
CA ALA A 42 -5.34 -1.17 7.39
C ALA A 42 -5.41 -1.60 8.86
N GLN A 43 -4.47 -1.15 9.69
CA GLN A 43 -4.48 -1.41 11.13
C GLN A 43 -5.75 -0.85 11.79
N HIS A 44 -6.13 0.39 11.50
CA HIS A 44 -7.37 0.99 12.01
C HIS A 44 -8.63 0.29 11.46
N THR A 45 -8.56 -0.31 10.27
CA THR A 45 -9.65 -1.12 9.71
C THR A 45 -9.83 -2.43 10.48
N SER A 46 -8.71 -3.07 10.88
CA SER A 46 -8.72 -4.24 11.75
C SER A 46 -9.30 -3.90 13.13
N GLU A 47 -8.86 -2.80 13.75
CA GLU A 47 -9.45 -2.28 15.00
C GLU A 47 -10.96 -2.04 14.85
N LEU A 48 -11.37 -1.37 13.77
CA LEU A 48 -12.79 -1.10 13.49
C LEU A 48 -13.61 -2.39 13.39
N TYR A 49 -13.08 -3.43 12.75
CA TYR A 49 -13.75 -4.72 12.64
C TYR A 49 -14.04 -5.34 14.02
N HIS A 50 -13.03 -5.35 14.90
CA HIS A 50 -13.21 -5.85 16.26
C HIS A 50 -14.17 -4.99 17.09
N ASP A 51 -14.08 -3.67 16.95
CA ASP A 51 -14.92 -2.74 17.72
C ASP A 51 -16.38 -2.68 17.26
N LEU A 52 -16.66 -3.01 16.00
CA LEU A 52 -18.03 -3.24 15.53
C LEU A 52 -18.64 -4.48 16.19
N ASN A 53 -17.89 -5.58 16.28
CA ASN A 53 -18.34 -6.77 16.99
C ASN A 53 -18.54 -6.51 18.49
N ALA A 54 -17.66 -5.72 19.11
CA ALA A 54 -17.83 -5.29 20.50
C ALA A 54 -19.08 -4.43 20.67
N LEU A 55 -19.35 -3.50 19.74
CA LEU A 55 -20.56 -2.66 19.76
C LEU A 55 -21.83 -3.51 19.75
N ASP A 56 -21.90 -4.52 18.89
CA ASP A 56 -23.06 -5.42 18.83
C ASP A 56 -23.29 -6.13 20.18
N ARG A 57 -22.21 -6.55 20.85
CA ARG A 57 -22.30 -7.12 22.21
C ARG A 57 -22.83 -6.12 23.23
N PHE A 58 -22.30 -4.90 23.27
CA PHE A 58 -22.81 -3.86 24.19
C PHE A 58 -24.29 -3.53 23.94
N GLU A 59 -24.74 -3.54 22.69
CA GLU A 59 -26.15 -3.34 22.35
C GLU A 59 -27.02 -4.51 22.81
N GLN A 60 -26.54 -5.75 22.70
CA GLN A 60 -27.21 -6.93 23.24
C GLN A 60 -27.32 -6.86 24.77
N ASP A 61 -26.21 -6.60 25.47
CA ASP A 61 -26.17 -6.51 26.94
C ASP A 61 -27.13 -5.41 27.44
N TYR A 62 -27.16 -4.25 26.76
CA TYR A 62 -28.08 -3.17 27.10
C TYR A 62 -29.55 -3.56 26.88
N ARG A 63 -29.89 -4.23 25.77
CA ARG A 63 -31.26 -4.71 25.53
C ARG A 63 -31.69 -5.76 26.55
N GLN A 64 -30.82 -6.73 26.83
CA GLN A 64 -31.11 -7.79 27.80
C GLN A 64 -31.36 -7.20 29.20
N SER A 65 -30.51 -6.28 29.65
CA SER A 65 -30.68 -5.62 30.96
C SER A 65 -31.99 -4.84 31.04
N LEU A 66 -32.45 -4.24 29.94
CA LEU A 66 -33.74 -3.56 29.88
C LEU A 66 -34.92 -4.53 30.01
N GLU A 67 -34.86 -5.67 29.32
CA GLU A 67 -35.88 -6.73 29.38
C GLU A 67 -35.94 -7.36 30.79
N GLU A 68 -34.79 -7.59 31.43
CA GLU A 68 -34.71 -8.09 32.80
C GLU A 68 -35.36 -7.12 33.80
N VAL A 69 -35.08 -5.82 33.68
CA VAL A 69 -35.71 -4.81 34.55
C VAL A 69 -37.21 -4.69 34.32
N GLU A 70 -37.66 -4.82 33.07
CA GLU A 70 -39.08 -4.83 32.72
C GLU A 70 -39.82 -6.06 33.28
N SER A 71 -39.24 -7.25 33.13
CA SER A 71 -39.82 -8.51 33.64
C SER A 71 -39.92 -8.56 35.17
N LEU A 72 -38.99 -7.93 35.88
CA LEU A 72 -38.99 -7.82 37.34
C LEU A 72 -39.84 -6.65 37.86
N HIS A 73 -40.53 -5.91 36.98
CA HIS A 73 -41.26 -4.67 37.31
C HIS A 73 -40.41 -3.66 38.09
N LEU A 74 -39.10 -3.66 37.86
CA LEU A 74 -38.15 -2.75 38.49
C LEU A 74 -38.13 -1.41 37.74
N PRO A 75 -37.82 -0.30 38.42
CA PRO A 75 -37.66 0.98 37.75
C PRO A 75 -36.47 0.95 36.78
N ARG A 76 -36.71 1.36 35.52
CA ARG A 76 -35.73 1.46 34.41
C ARG A 76 -34.57 2.43 34.66
N ARG A 77 -34.45 2.97 35.87
CA ARG A 77 -33.50 4.00 36.29
C ARG A 77 -32.49 3.48 37.33
N GLY A 78 -32.22 2.17 37.31
CA GLY A 78 -31.15 1.60 38.11
C GLY A 78 -29.78 2.09 37.64
N GLU A 79 -28.84 2.24 38.58
CA GLU A 79 -27.46 2.65 38.30
C GLU A 79 -26.79 1.75 37.24
N SER A 80 -27.06 0.45 37.29
CA SER A 80 -26.57 -0.53 36.31
C SER A 80 -26.97 -0.21 34.86
N ILE A 81 -28.24 0.17 34.61
CA ILE A 81 -28.71 0.56 33.27
C ILE A 81 -28.00 1.83 32.79
N LEU A 82 -27.78 2.79 33.69
CA LEU A 82 -27.10 4.05 33.36
C LEU A 82 -25.63 3.81 32.99
N ILE A 83 -24.95 2.91 33.71
CA ILE A 83 -23.57 2.49 33.40
C ILE A 83 -23.51 1.87 32.01
N LEU A 84 -24.35 0.87 31.71
CA LEU A 84 -24.41 0.23 30.39
C LEU A 84 -24.71 1.25 29.27
N GLN A 85 -25.63 2.20 29.51
CA GLN A 85 -25.93 3.25 28.56
C GLN A 85 -24.72 4.16 28.29
N SER A 86 -23.94 4.48 29.32
CA SER A 86 -22.75 5.32 29.19
C SER A 86 -21.63 4.60 28.43
N GLU A 87 -21.44 3.31 28.68
CA GLU A 87 -20.46 2.46 28.00
C GLU A 87 -20.81 2.29 26.52
N LEU A 88 -22.08 2.03 26.22
CA LEU A 88 -22.59 1.94 24.85
C LEU A 88 -22.40 3.26 24.09
N LYS A 89 -22.60 4.42 24.76
CA LYS A 89 -22.29 5.74 24.17
C LYS A 89 -20.79 5.90 23.91
N HIS A 90 -19.93 5.39 24.80
CA HIS A 90 -18.49 5.43 24.61
C HIS A 90 -18.08 4.58 23.40
N GLN A 91 -18.52 3.32 23.33
CA GLN A 91 -18.23 2.43 22.21
C GLN A 91 -18.70 3.00 20.87
N ARG A 92 -19.89 3.61 20.82
CA ARG A 92 -20.37 4.29 19.61
C ARG A 92 -19.48 5.46 19.18
N LYS A 93 -18.90 6.20 20.12
CA LYS A 93 -17.94 7.27 19.81
C LYS A 93 -16.64 6.69 19.27
N LEU A 94 -16.15 5.60 19.85
CA LEU A 94 -14.96 4.89 19.40
C LEU A 94 -15.13 4.35 17.97
N VAL A 95 -16.21 3.63 17.67
CA VAL A 95 -16.52 3.15 16.32
C VAL A 95 -16.61 4.31 15.31
N LYS A 96 -17.21 5.44 15.70
CA LYS A 96 -17.27 6.64 14.84
C LYS A 96 -15.90 7.24 14.56
N SER A 97 -14.99 7.27 15.54
CA SER A 97 -13.63 7.77 15.30
C SER A 97 -12.83 6.80 14.44
N LEU A 98 -12.95 5.49 14.68
CA LEU A 98 -12.35 4.41 13.88
C LEU A 98 -12.78 4.44 12.42
N LYS A 99 -14.08 4.63 12.14
CA LYS A 99 -14.57 4.81 10.77
C LYS A 99 -13.91 5.98 10.05
N LYS A 100 -13.62 7.07 10.75
CA LYS A 100 -12.95 8.25 10.16
C LYS A 100 -11.46 8.03 9.87
N LYS A 101 -10.77 7.23 10.68
CA LYS A 101 -9.32 6.99 10.56
C LYS A 101 -8.95 5.71 9.79
N SER A 102 -9.92 4.91 9.36
CA SER A 102 -9.71 3.63 8.66
C SER A 102 -10.00 3.75 7.16
N LEU A 103 -9.81 2.64 6.43
CA LEU A 103 -10.19 2.53 5.02
C LEU A 103 -11.69 2.77 4.78
N TRP A 104 -12.53 2.68 5.82
CA TRP A 104 -13.97 2.96 5.71
C TRP A 104 -14.28 4.37 5.21
N ALA A 105 -13.43 5.36 5.51
CA ALA A 105 -13.61 6.75 5.09
C ALA A 105 -12.89 7.07 3.76
N LYS A 106 -12.35 6.06 3.07
CA LYS A 106 -11.61 6.24 1.82
C LYS A 106 -12.41 5.78 0.62
N SER A 107 -12.31 6.54 -0.46
CA SER A 107 -12.83 6.10 -1.75
C SER A 107 -11.93 5.00 -2.32
N LEU A 108 -12.49 4.17 -3.20
CA LEU A 108 -11.71 3.13 -3.86
C LEU A 108 -10.57 3.75 -4.69
N GLU A 109 -10.85 4.87 -5.36
CA GLU A 109 -9.86 5.62 -6.14
C GLU A 109 -8.69 6.09 -5.29
N GLU A 110 -8.93 6.66 -4.11
CA GLU A 110 -7.85 7.08 -3.19
C GLU A 110 -6.95 5.91 -2.79
N VAL A 111 -7.54 4.73 -2.55
CA VAL A 111 -6.80 3.53 -2.15
C VAL A 111 -6.00 2.97 -3.33
N VAL A 112 -6.62 2.90 -4.52
CA VAL A 112 -5.97 2.40 -5.74
C VAL A 112 -4.83 3.31 -6.15
N GLU A 113 -4.99 4.64 -6.05
CA GLU A 113 -3.91 5.59 -6.35
C GLU A 113 -2.67 5.32 -5.48
N LYS A 114 -2.84 5.16 -4.17
CA LYS A 114 -1.74 4.83 -3.25
C LYS A 114 -1.09 3.49 -3.58
N LEU A 115 -1.88 2.48 -3.95
CA LEU A 115 -1.36 1.17 -4.35
C LEU A 115 -0.55 1.26 -5.66
N VAL A 116 -1.01 2.04 -6.64
CA VAL A 116 -0.29 2.25 -7.90
C VAL A 116 1.04 2.94 -7.64
N ASP A 117 1.07 3.98 -6.80
CA ASP A 117 2.32 4.68 -6.45
C ASP A 117 3.35 3.69 -5.84
N ILE A 118 2.92 2.79 -4.96
CA ILE A 118 3.78 1.75 -4.36
C ILE A 118 4.24 0.71 -5.39
N VAL A 119 3.33 0.20 -6.23
CA VAL A 119 3.66 -0.80 -7.26
C VAL A 119 4.65 -0.23 -8.28
N THR A 120 4.48 1.04 -8.66
CA THR A 120 5.39 1.77 -9.55
C THR A 120 6.79 1.82 -8.93
N PHE A 121 6.88 2.18 -7.66
CA PHE A 121 8.15 2.19 -6.93
C PHE A 121 8.80 0.81 -6.86
N ILE A 122 8.04 -0.24 -6.49
CA ILE A 122 8.56 -1.61 -6.46
C ILE A 122 9.06 -2.05 -7.84
N HIS A 123 8.34 -1.69 -8.90
CA HIS A 123 8.76 -1.99 -10.27
C HIS A 123 10.09 -1.31 -10.61
N GLN A 124 10.25 -0.04 -10.23
CA GLN A 124 11.50 0.69 -10.40
C GLN A 124 12.66 0.07 -9.63
N GLU A 125 12.47 -0.29 -8.36
CA GLU A 125 13.50 -0.95 -7.54
C GLU A 125 13.91 -2.31 -8.12
N ILE A 126 12.96 -3.08 -8.68
CA ILE A 126 13.26 -4.33 -9.38
C ILE A 126 14.09 -4.05 -10.64
N LEU A 127 13.74 -3.04 -11.43
CA LEU A 127 14.53 -2.65 -12.61
C LEU A 127 15.93 -2.17 -12.24
N GLU A 128 16.09 -1.43 -11.15
CA GLU A 128 17.42 -0.98 -10.70
C GLU A 128 18.27 -2.14 -10.16
N ALA A 129 17.66 -3.08 -9.42
CA ALA A 129 18.35 -4.22 -8.86
C ALA A 129 18.70 -5.31 -9.90
N PHE A 130 17.85 -5.49 -10.93
CA PHE A 130 17.93 -6.63 -11.87
C PHE A 130 18.02 -6.23 -13.35
N GLY A 131 17.99 -4.94 -13.70
CA GLY A 131 17.81 -4.42 -15.05
C GLY A 131 19.01 -4.47 -16.01
N ASP A 132 20.06 -5.26 -15.75
CA ASP A 132 21.09 -5.56 -16.78
C ASP A 132 20.62 -6.63 -17.79
N ASN A 133 19.31 -6.70 -18.08
CA ASN A 133 18.73 -7.64 -19.04
C ASN A 133 18.58 -7.07 -20.47
N GLY A 134 19.34 -6.03 -20.82
CA GLY A 134 19.43 -5.54 -22.21
C GLY A 134 18.15 -4.93 -22.82
N LEU A 135 17.01 -5.04 -22.14
CA LEU A 135 15.79 -4.32 -22.44
C LEU A 135 15.80 -3.01 -21.67
N VAL A 136 16.68 -2.11 -22.10
CA VAL A 136 16.47 -0.68 -21.89
C VAL A 136 15.10 -0.39 -22.51
N LEU A 137 14.09 -0.20 -21.67
CA LEU A 137 12.86 0.45 -22.07
C LEU A 137 13.28 1.86 -22.48
N VAL A 138 13.58 1.98 -23.77
CA VAL A 138 13.70 3.17 -24.61
C VAL A 138 13.56 4.50 -23.83
N SER A 139 14.57 4.82 -23.01
CA SER A 139 14.85 6.20 -22.65
C SER A 139 15.49 6.82 -23.88
N ILE A 140 14.66 7.33 -24.78
CA ILE A 140 15.10 8.25 -25.84
C ILE A 140 15.61 9.50 -25.14
N GLY A 141 16.92 9.56 -24.89
CA GLY A 141 17.53 10.77 -24.36
C GLY A 141 18.85 10.53 -23.63
N LYS A 142 19.93 10.64 -24.39
CA LYS A 142 21.33 10.80 -23.94
C LYS A 142 22.04 9.54 -23.44
N ASP A 143 22.53 8.83 -24.45
CA ASP A 143 23.93 8.43 -24.58
C ASP A 143 24.91 9.43 -23.89
N VAL A 144 25.63 8.98 -22.87
CA VAL A 144 27.05 9.28 -22.60
C VAL A 144 27.61 8.16 -21.71
N ASN A 145 28.55 7.38 -22.25
CA ASN A 145 29.46 6.45 -21.55
C ASN A 145 28.86 5.19 -20.93
N LYS A 146 28.26 4.32 -21.75
CA LYS A 146 28.32 2.87 -21.47
C LYS A 146 29.63 2.35 -22.07
N PRO A 147 30.45 1.57 -21.34
CA PRO A 147 31.58 0.90 -21.97
C PRO A 147 31.02 -0.03 -23.05
N GLU A 148 31.41 0.20 -24.30
CA GLU A 148 30.99 -0.61 -25.44
C GLU A 148 31.34 -2.07 -25.16
N ARG A 149 30.32 -2.91 -24.95
CA ARG A 149 30.50 -4.36 -24.82
C ARG A 149 30.86 -4.91 -26.20
N LEU A 150 32.02 -5.54 -26.31
CA LEU A 150 32.43 -6.24 -27.53
C LEU A 150 31.43 -7.35 -27.87
N GLY A 151 31.04 -7.46 -29.13
CA GLY A 151 30.25 -8.61 -29.61
C GLY A 151 31.04 -9.92 -29.52
N VAL A 152 30.39 -11.06 -29.79
CA VAL A 152 30.99 -12.41 -29.66
C VAL A 152 32.36 -12.53 -30.36
N ALA A 153 32.47 -11.98 -31.57
CA ALA A 153 33.74 -11.97 -32.32
C ALA A 153 34.81 -11.05 -31.67
N GLY A 154 34.39 -9.91 -31.10
CA GLY A 154 35.29 -8.99 -30.41
C GLY A 154 35.79 -9.54 -29.07
N LEU A 155 34.93 -10.24 -28.32
CA LEU A 155 35.30 -10.97 -27.10
C LEU A 155 36.31 -12.08 -27.41
N ALA A 156 36.06 -12.89 -28.45
CA ALA A 156 36.98 -13.94 -28.86
C ALA A 156 38.36 -13.38 -29.24
N LEU A 157 38.40 -12.28 -30.00
CA LEU A 157 39.65 -11.60 -30.35
C LEU A 157 40.36 -11.02 -29.10
N HIS A 158 39.60 -10.42 -28.18
CA HIS A 158 40.13 -9.86 -26.96
C HIS A 158 40.77 -10.95 -26.08
N TYR A 159 40.11 -12.09 -25.90
CA TYR A 159 40.68 -13.21 -25.16
C TYR A 159 41.88 -13.83 -25.86
N ALA A 160 41.84 -13.98 -27.19
CA ALA A 160 43.01 -14.43 -27.96
C ALA A 160 44.21 -13.50 -27.75
N ASN A 161 43.98 -12.19 -27.69
CA ASN A 161 45.04 -11.21 -27.44
C ASN A 161 45.60 -11.30 -26.01
N ILE A 162 44.73 -11.49 -25.00
CA ILE A 162 45.17 -11.69 -23.61
C ILE A 162 46.01 -12.97 -23.47
N ILE A 163 45.57 -14.08 -24.09
CA ILE A 163 46.30 -15.35 -24.07
C ILE A 163 47.69 -15.18 -24.67
N ASN A 164 47.79 -14.51 -25.83
CA ASN A 164 49.09 -14.24 -26.47
C ASN A 164 50.00 -13.34 -25.59
N GLN A 165 49.45 -12.37 -24.87
CA GLN A 165 50.23 -11.54 -23.95
C GLN A 165 50.76 -12.33 -22.77
N ILE A 166 49.96 -13.26 -22.23
CA ILE A 166 50.38 -14.16 -21.15
C ILE A 166 51.51 -15.06 -21.64
N ASP A 167 51.37 -15.67 -22.82
CA ASP A 167 52.39 -16.56 -23.39
C ASP A 167 53.71 -15.84 -23.65
N ASN A 168 53.67 -14.57 -24.08
CA ASN A 168 54.85 -13.73 -24.26
C ASN A 168 55.55 -13.35 -22.95
N ILE A 169 54.82 -13.30 -21.83
CA ILE A 169 55.41 -13.01 -20.51
C ILE A 169 55.94 -14.29 -19.85
N ALA A 170 55.32 -15.43 -20.15
CA ALA A 170 55.69 -16.74 -19.59
C ALA A 170 56.82 -17.46 -20.36
N SER A 171 57.24 -16.94 -21.52
CA SER A 171 58.38 -17.42 -22.33
C SER A 171 59.66 -16.66 -22.00
#